data_AF-A0A847I2D1-F1
#
_entry.id   AF-A0A847I2D1-F1
#
_cell.length_a   1.000
_cell.length_b   1.000
_cell.length_c   1.000
_cell.angle_alpha   90.00
_cell.angle_beta   90.00
_cell.angle_gamma   90.00
#
_symmetry.space_group_name_H-M   'P 1'
#
loop_
_entity.id
_entity.type
_entity.pdbx_description
1 polymer ?
#
loop_
_entity_poly.entity_id
_entity_poly.type
_entity_poly.pdbx_seq_one_letter_code
_entity_poly.pdbx_strand_id
1 'polypeptide(L)'
;MRVDFYVGIDVGAISVKVALLASGSTSNPDGSEPGRIASEPEFHNPLRQIQTPGAVPPVSVAAPKRTRGRPLEAVREALEEVLGALPADSALRVAITGSGGKLVAQALGAPVFNEFQACARAVDRLMPQARTVFEMGGECSRYLRLLPDPGSRRLGIVDYSSNGDCAAGTGAFLDQQAARLQYAVEDIATIVAG
;
A
#
# COMPACT_ATOMS: atom_id res chain seq x y z
N MET A 1 10.31 22.00 -8.10
CA MET A 1 11.18 21.02 -7.40
C MET A 1 11.05 19.71 -8.14
N ARG A 2 12.17 19.12 -8.59
CA ARG A 2 12.20 17.82 -9.27
C ARG A 2 11.74 16.73 -8.29
N VAL A 3 10.95 15.78 -8.76
CA VAL A 3 10.49 14.62 -8.00
C VAL A 3 10.82 13.41 -8.86
N ASP A 4 11.56 12.47 -8.31
CA ASP A 4 11.91 11.22 -9.01
C ASP A 4 10.97 10.10 -8.57
N PHE A 5 10.52 10.09 -7.31
CA PHE A 5 9.54 9.12 -6.82
C PHE A 5 8.50 9.69 -5.86
N TYR A 6 7.29 9.13 -5.92
CA TYR A 6 6.25 9.29 -4.91
C TYR A 6 6.20 8.05 -4.03
N VAL A 7 6.24 8.25 -2.71
CA VAL A 7 6.19 7.20 -1.69
C VAL A 7 4.86 7.28 -0.96
N GLY A 8 4.03 6.26 -1.08
CA GLY A 8 2.81 6.08 -0.29
C GLY A 8 3.07 5.17 0.90
N ILE A 9 2.69 5.60 2.10
CA ILE A 9 2.83 4.80 3.32
C ILE A 9 1.44 4.59 3.93
N ASP A 10 0.98 3.35 3.95
CA ASP A 10 -0.22 2.93 4.69
C ASP A 10 0.18 2.42 6.07
N VAL A 11 -0.16 3.18 7.12
CA VAL A 11 0.12 2.85 8.51
C VAL A 11 -1.16 2.31 9.14
N GLY A 12 -1.36 0.99 9.02
CA GLY A 12 -2.45 0.30 9.69
C GLY A 12 -2.15 -0.01 11.15
N ALA A 13 -3.16 -0.51 11.87
CA ALA A 13 -3.00 -0.89 13.27
C ALA A 13 -1.94 -1.99 13.48
N ILE A 14 -1.92 -2.98 12.58
CA ILE A 14 -1.10 -4.19 12.71
C ILE A 14 0.16 -4.15 11.83
N SER A 15 0.12 -3.40 10.73
CA SER A 15 1.20 -3.39 9.75
C SER A 15 1.33 -2.08 8.99
N VAL A 16 2.56 -1.80 8.58
CA VAL A 16 2.96 -0.73 7.67
C VAL A 16 3.19 -1.32 6.28
N LYS A 17 2.70 -0.64 5.25
CA LYS A 17 2.98 -0.98 3.85
C LYS A 17 3.49 0.26 3.14
N VAL A 18 4.47 0.06 2.27
CA VAL A 18 5.05 1.14 1.47
C VAL A 18 4.91 0.81 0.00
N ALA A 19 4.40 1.77 -0.76
CA ALA A 19 4.28 1.71 -2.20
C ALA A 19 5.05 2.88 -2.82
N LEU A 20 5.66 2.62 -3.99
CA LEU A 20 6.51 3.56 -4.70
C LEU A 20 6.01 3.71 -6.15
N LEU A 21 6.00 4.94 -6.61
CA LEU A 21 5.66 5.33 -7.98
C LEU A 21 6.78 6.21 -8.54
N ALA A 22 7.38 5.81 -9.67
CA ALA A 22 8.32 6.67 -10.38
C ALA A 22 7.60 7.87 -11.02
N SER A 23 8.23 9.05 -10.93
CA SER A 23 7.74 10.31 -11.47
C SER A 23 8.32 10.52 -12.86
N GLY A 24 7.65 9.99 -13.89
CA GLY A 24 8.05 10.15 -15.29
C GLY A 24 7.47 9.06 -16.20
N SER A 25 6.98 9.46 -17.37
CA SER A 25 6.58 8.55 -18.45
C SER A 25 7.78 7.81 -19.03
N THR A 26 7.52 6.64 -19.59
CA THR A 26 8.32 5.96 -20.63
C THR A 26 9.34 6.88 -21.34
N SER A 27 10.63 6.56 -21.21
CA SER A 27 11.84 7.21 -21.76
C SER A 27 12.31 8.52 -21.11
N ASN A 28 13.54 8.49 -20.57
CA ASN A 28 14.39 9.65 -20.34
C ASN A 28 14.70 10.36 -21.68
N PRO A 29 15.01 11.66 -21.68
CA PRO A 29 15.35 12.43 -22.89
C PRO A 29 16.63 11.96 -23.61
N ASP A 30 17.40 11.04 -23.01
CA ASP A 30 18.56 10.36 -23.60
C ASP A 30 18.22 8.96 -24.17
N GLY A 31 16.94 8.55 -24.11
CA GLY A 31 16.49 7.22 -24.52
C GLY A 31 16.61 6.13 -23.45
N SER A 32 17.09 6.43 -22.23
CA SER A 32 17.14 5.43 -21.16
C SER A 32 15.74 5.18 -20.55
N GLU A 33 15.41 3.92 -20.24
CA GLU A 33 14.09 3.57 -19.71
C GLU A 33 13.87 4.17 -18.30
N PRO A 34 12.61 4.50 -17.92
CA PRO A 34 12.31 4.95 -16.56
C PRO A 34 12.80 3.90 -15.57
N GLY A 35 13.51 4.34 -14.55
CA GLY A 35 14.25 3.51 -13.60
C GLY A 35 13.62 2.14 -13.35
N ARG A 36 14.19 1.12 -13.99
CA ARG A 36 13.88 -0.28 -13.75
C ARG A 36 14.39 -0.65 -12.37
N ILE A 37 13.61 -0.34 -11.33
CA ILE A 37 13.90 -0.79 -9.96
C ILE A 37 13.85 -2.34 -9.86
N ALA A 38 13.41 -3.05 -10.90
CA ALA A 38 13.15 -4.48 -10.86
C ALA A 38 13.90 -5.36 -11.88
N SER A 39 14.80 -4.85 -12.72
CA SER A 39 15.47 -5.68 -13.75
C SER A 39 16.98 -5.85 -13.60
N GLU A 40 17.61 -5.24 -12.60
CA GLU A 40 19.04 -5.39 -12.37
C GLU A 40 19.30 -6.57 -11.42
N PRO A 41 19.95 -7.66 -11.87
CA PRO A 41 20.19 -8.87 -11.08
C PRO A 41 21.13 -8.64 -9.87
N GLU A 42 21.76 -7.46 -9.77
CA GLU A 42 22.63 -7.08 -8.66
C GLU A 42 21.86 -6.51 -7.45
N PHE A 43 20.58 -6.15 -7.60
CA PHE A 43 19.75 -5.69 -6.49
C PHE A 43 19.03 -6.89 -5.83
N HIS A 44 19.39 -7.21 -4.59
CA HIS A 44 18.55 -8.02 -3.71
C HIS A 44 17.27 -7.23 -3.50
N ASN A 45 16.22 -7.49 -4.29
CA ASN A 45 15.13 -6.54 -4.43
C ASN A 45 14.05 -6.75 -3.34
N PRO A 46 13.95 -5.88 -2.32
CA PRO A 46 12.82 -5.91 -1.39
C PRO A 46 11.49 -5.49 -2.03
N LEU A 47 11.54 -4.86 -3.21
CA LEU A 47 10.38 -4.28 -3.87
C LEU A 47 9.81 -5.23 -4.92
N ARG A 48 8.58 -5.69 -4.67
CA ARG A 48 7.79 -6.40 -5.66
C ARG A 48 7.13 -5.41 -6.60
N GLN A 49 7.31 -5.59 -7.91
CA GLN A 49 6.61 -4.79 -8.91
C GLN A 49 5.20 -5.35 -9.21
N ILE A 50 4.21 -4.48 -9.21
CA ILE A 50 2.82 -4.75 -9.60
C ILE A 50 2.56 -4.05 -10.93
N GLN A 51 2.25 -4.87 -11.94
CA GLN A 51 1.87 -4.37 -13.26
C GLN A 51 0.50 -3.70 -13.22
N THR A 52 0.37 -2.61 -13.96
CA THR A 52 -0.88 -1.85 -14.08
C THR A 52 -1.47 -2.01 -15.48
N PRO A 53 -2.81 -2.04 -15.62
CA PRO A 53 -3.44 -2.12 -16.93
C PRO A 53 -3.11 -0.92 -17.83
N GLY A 54 -2.90 -1.19 -19.12
CA GLY A 54 -2.65 -0.16 -20.15
C GLY A 54 -1.26 0.48 -20.06
N ALA A 55 -1.15 1.74 -20.48
CA ALA A 55 0.10 2.52 -20.49
C ALA A 55 0.37 3.23 -19.14
N VAL A 56 -0.21 2.76 -18.06
CA VAL A 56 -0.01 3.30 -16.71
C VAL A 56 1.32 2.75 -16.16
N PRO A 57 2.19 3.56 -15.53
CA PRO A 57 3.41 3.06 -14.94
C PRO A 57 3.17 2.04 -13.81
N PRO A 58 4.01 1.02 -13.67
CA PRO A 58 3.87 0.02 -12.61
C PRO A 58 4.03 0.64 -11.21
N VAL A 59 3.54 -0.07 -10.20
CA VAL A 59 3.71 0.27 -8.78
C VAL A 59 4.72 -0.70 -8.16
N SER A 60 5.70 -0.20 -7.42
CA SER A 60 6.59 -1.06 -6.63
C SER A 60 6.11 -1.08 -5.18
N VAL A 61 6.08 -2.24 -4.52
CA VAL A 61 5.65 -2.37 -3.12
C VAL A 61 6.68 -3.13 -2.30
N ALA A 62 6.97 -2.64 -1.10
CA ALA A 62 7.81 -3.34 -0.14
C ALA A 62 7.05 -4.45 0.58
N ALA A 63 7.78 -5.41 1.14
CA ALA A 63 7.19 -6.37 2.07
C ALA A 63 6.59 -5.64 3.28
N PRO A 64 5.39 -6.03 3.75
CA PRO A 64 4.75 -5.36 4.88
C PRO A 64 5.56 -5.57 6.17
N LYS A 65 5.63 -4.53 7.01
CA LYS A 65 6.28 -4.59 8.33
C LYS A 65 5.23 -4.63 9.43
N ARG A 66 5.33 -5.55 10.39
CA ARG A 66 4.40 -5.60 11.54
C ARG A 66 4.73 -4.45 12.49
N THR A 67 3.71 -3.70 12.92
CA THR A 67 3.88 -2.57 13.85
C THR A 67 4.27 -3.05 15.24
N ARG A 68 3.65 -4.13 15.73
CA ARG A 68 3.79 -4.63 17.12
C ARG A 68 3.63 -3.51 18.16
N GLY A 69 2.71 -2.57 17.92
CA GLY A 69 2.49 -1.39 18.77
C GLY A 69 3.52 -0.27 18.61
N ARG A 70 4.49 -0.39 17.70
CA ARG A 70 5.57 0.57 17.45
C ARG A 70 5.57 1.06 15.99
N PRO A 71 4.56 1.86 15.58
CA PRO A 71 4.39 2.25 14.18
C PRO A 71 5.55 3.08 13.62
N LEU A 72 6.18 3.94 14.42
CA LEU A 72 7.32 4.75 13.97
C LEU A 72 8.55 3.90 13.65
N GLU A 73 8.84 2.87 14.47
CA GLU A 73 9.92 1.92 14.22
C GLU A 73 9.66 1.11 12.94
N ALA A 74 8.45 0.57 12.78
CA ALA A 74 8.08 -0.19 11.59
C ALA A 74 8.12 0.66 10.30
N VAL A 75 7.73 1.93 10.36
CA VAL A 75 7.87 2.85 9.21
C VAL A 75 9.33 3.13 8.90
N ARG A 76 10.17 3.36 9.93
CA ARG A 76 11.62 3.55 9.73
C ARG A 76 12.23 2.36 9.02
N GLU A 77 12.01 1.14 9.52
CA GLU A 77 12.51 -0.09 8.91
C GLU A 77 12.04 -0.24 7.46
N ALA A 78 10.75 0.01 7.20
CA ALA A 78 10.20 -0.06 5.84
C ALA A 78 10.81 0.99 4.90
N LEU A 79 11.05 2.20 5.40
CA LEU A 79 11.66 3.27 4.61
C LEU A 79 13.15 3.02 4.36
N GLU A 80 13.90 2.51 5.34
CA GLU A 80 15.32 2.17 5.16
C GLU A 80 15.48 1.12 4.05
N GLU A 81 14.61 0.10 4.03
CA GLU A 81 14.57 -0.91 2.97
C GLU A 81 14.25 -0.31 1.59
N VAL A 82 13.25 0.58 1.52
CA VAL A 82 12.86 1.25 0.27
C VAL A 82 13.97 2.18 -0.21
N LEU A 83 14.54 3.00 0.67
CA LEU A 83 15.60 3.96 0.34
C LEU A 83 16.88 3.25 -0.10
N GLY A 84 17.21 2.11 0.51
CA GLY A 84 18.34 1.28 0.09
C GLY A 84 18.20 0.70 -1.32
N ALA A 85 16.97 0.61 -1.84
CA ALA A 85 16.68 0.16 -3.21
C ALA A 85 16.63 1.31 -4.22
N LEU A 86 16.86 2.56 -3.81
CA LEU A 86 16.79 3.74 -4.67
C LEU A 86 18.16 4.41 -4.86
N PRO A 87 18.37 5.13 -5.98
CA PRO A 87 19.54 5.98 -6.14
C PRO A 87 19.68 6.98 -4.99
N ALA A 88 20.90 7.18 -4.47
CA ALA A 88 21.17 7.97 -3.27
C ALA A 88 20.62 9.42 -3.31
N ASP A 89 20.59 10.04 -4.49
CA ASP A 89 20.14 11.43 -4.68
C ASP A 89 18.69 11.55 -5.16
N SER A 90 17.89 10.49 -5.01
CA SER A 90 16.49 10.48 -5.46
C SER A 90 15.65 11.52 -4.71
N ALA A 91 14.98 12.41 -5.44
CA ALA A 91 14.02 13.35 -4.86
C ALA A 91 12.67 12.67 -4.61
N LEU A 92 12.26 12.59 -3.34
CA LEU A 92 11.06 11.86 -2.93
C LEU A 92 9.93 12.80 -2.51
N ARG A 93 8.70 12.39 -2.77
CA ARG A 93 7.49 12.98 -2.15
C ARG A 93 6.71 11.91 -1.40
N VAL A 94 6.55 12.12 -0.10
CA VAL A 94 5.84 11.17 0.78
C VAL A 94 4.38 11.59 0.95
N ALA A 95 3.49 10.59 0.93
CA ALA A 95 2.09 10.71 1.28
C ALA A 95 1.72 9.58 2.25
N ILE A 96 0.97 9.91 3.30
CA ILE A 96 0.63 8.94 4.35
C ILE A 96 -0.87 8.70 4.37
N THR A 97 -1.27 7.47 4.67
CA THR A 97 -2.64 7.09 4.98
C THR A 97 -2.63 6.03 6.08
N GLY A 98 -3.79 5.46 6.40
CA GLY A 98 -3.94 4.45 7.45
C GLY A 98 -4.34 5.03 8.81
N SER A 99 -4.95 4.19 9.64
CA SER A 99 -5.45 4.58 10.97
C SER A 99 -4.36 5.11 11.92
N GLY A 100 -3.13 4.61 11.79
CA GLY A 100 -1.95 5.07 12.53
C GLY A 100 -1.16 6.21 11.86
N GLY A 101 -1.63 6.70 10.71
CA GLY A 101 -0.87 7.61 9.86
C GLY A 101 -0.57 8.98 10.48
N LYS A 102 -1.44 9.50 11.36
CA LYS A 102 -1.27 10.85 11.94
C LYS A 102 0.04 11.01 12.73
N LEU A 103 0.41 10.01 13.53
CA LEU A 103 1.64 10.04 14.32
C LEU A 103 2.87 10.10 13.43
N VAL A 104 2.88 9.27 12.38
CA VAL A 104 3.98 9.18 11.41
C VAL A 104 4.07 10.45 10.57
N ALA A 105 2.93 11.01 10.18
CA ALA A 105 2.86 12.24 9.40
C ALA A 105 3.43 13.45 10.13
N GLN A 106 3.18 13.58 11.43
CA GLN A 106 3.81 14.61 12.25
C GLN A 106 5.33 14.45 12.29
N ALA A 107 5.82 13.22 12.44
CA ALA A 107 7.26 12.95 12.48
C ALA A 107 7.96 13.22 11.13
N LEU A 108 7.29 12.94 10.00
CA LEU A 108 7.85 13.11 8.65
C LEU A 108 7.52 14.45 8.00
N GLY A 109 6.68 15.28 8.61
CA GLY A 109 6.17 16.52 7.99
C GLY A 109 5.37 16.27 6.70
N ALA A 110 4.75 15.10 6.57
CA ALA A 110 4.09 14.65 5.35
C ALA A 110 2.56 14.78 5.44
N PRO A 111 1.86 15.00 4.32
CA PRO A 111 0.40 15.07 4.32
C PRO A 111 -0.25 13.70 4.58
N VAL A 112 -1.37 13.72 5.31
CA VAL A 112 -2.23 12.56 5.51
C VAL A 112 -3.41 12.62 4.54
N PHE A 113 -3.67 11.51 3.86
CA PHE A 113 -4.81 11.31 2.97
C PHE A 113 -5.80 10.32 3.57
N ASN A 114 -7.07 10.53 3.26
CA ASN A 114 -8.17 9.67 3.70
C ASN A 114 -8.00 8.25 3.13
N GLU A 115 -8.19 7.24 3.98
CA GLU A 115 -8.01 5.83 3.65
C GLU A 115 -8.94 5.34 2.54
N PHE A 116 -10.23 5.72 2.56
CA PHE A 116 -11.18 5.33 1.51
C PHE A 116 -10.79 5.93 0.17
N GLN A 117 -10.38 7.21 0.15
CA GLN A 117 -9.91 7.86 -1.07
C GLN A 117 -8.61 7.23 -1.60
N ALA A 118 -7.66 6.94 -0.71
CA ALA A 118 -6.41 6.26 -1.09
C ALA A 118 -6.69 4.88 -1.69
N CYS A 119 -7.56 4.09 -1.05
CA CYS A 119 -8.01 2.78 -1.53
C CYS A 119 -8.70 2.89 -2.90
N ALA A 120 -9.66 3.81 -3.06
CA ALA A 120 -10.35 4.04 -4.33
C ALA A 120 -9.36 4.44 -5.46
N ARG A 121 -8.36 5.28 -5.16
CA ARG A 121 -7.31 5.65 -6.14
C ARG A 121 -6.39 4.48 -6.49
N ALA A 122 -6.05 3.62 -5.53
CA ALA A 122 -5.30 2.41 -5.80
C ALA A 122 -6.09 1.45 -6.69
N VAL A 123 -7.39 1.26 -6.42
CA VAL A 123 -8.27 0.40 -7.22
C VAL A 123 -8.48 0.97 -8.63
N ASP A 124 -8.73 2.26 -8.77
CA ASP A 124 -8.83 2.96 -10.07
C ASP A 124 -7.57 2.72 -10.94
N ARG A 125 -6.40 2.67 -10.31
CA ARG A 125 -5.12 2.41 -11.00
C ARG A 125 -4.88 0.93 -11.33
N LEU A 126 -5.05 0.06 -10.33
CA LEU A 126 -4.64 -1.35 -10.42
C LEU A 126 -5.72 -2.23 -11.06
N MET A 127 -6.98 -1.94 -10.78
CA MET A 127 -8.16 -2.73 -11.16
C MET A 127 -9.34 -1.81 -11.55
N PRO A 128 -9.21 -1.01 -12.62
CA PRO A 128 -10.22 -0.01 -13.02
C PRO A 128 -11.60 -0.59 -13.35
N GLN A 129 -11.70 -1.90 -13.55
CA GLN A 129 -12.95 -2.63 -13.75
C GLN A 129 -13.69 -2.97 -12.45
N ALA A 130 -13.01 -2.90 -11.29
CA ALA A 130 -13.63 -3.18 -10.01
C ALA A 130 -14.70 -2.13 -9.69
N ARG A 131 -15.85 -2.59 -9.18
CA ARG A 131 -16.98 -1.73 -8.78
C ARG A 131 -17.33 -1.88 -7.31
N THR A 132 -16.88 -2.95 -6.69
CA THR A 132 -17.10 -3.21 -5.27
C THR A 132 -15.79 -3.70 -4.67
N VAL A 133 -15.42 -3.13 -3.54
CA VAL A 133 -14.19 -3.44 -2.82
C VAL A 133 -14.60 -3.85 -1.41
N PHE A 134 -14.17 -5.04 -0.99
CA PHE A 134 -14.19 -5.46 0.39
C PHE A 134 -12.75 -5.50 0.88
N GLU A 135 -12.41 -4.62 1.81
CA GLU A 135 -11.10 -4.55 2.42
C GLU A 135 -11.17 -5.19 3.82
N MET A 136 -10.38 -6.24 4.03
CA MET A 136 -10.32 -6.97 5.29
C MET A 136 -9.01 -6.62 5.98
N GLY A 137 -9.07 -5.75 6.98
CA GLY A 137 -7.92 -5.35 7.79
C GLY A 137 -7.77 -6.18 9.07
N GLY A 138 -6.75 -5.85 9.86
CA GLY A 138 -6.53 -6.49 11.16
C GLY A 138 -7.64 -6.16 12.17
N GLU A 139 -8.03 -4.91 12.28
CA GLU A 139 -8.99 -4.45 13.30
C GLU A 139 -10.32 -3.95 12.72
N CYS A 140 -10.36 -3.65 11.43
CA CYS A 140 -11.56 -3.17 10.77
C CYS A 140 -11.75 -3.81 9.40
N SER A 141 -12.99 -3.81 8.95
CA SER A 141 -13.36 -4.17 7.59
C SER A 141 -14.02 -2.97 6.91
N ARG A 142 -13.81 -2.84 5.59
CA ARG A 142 -14.38 -1.74 4.81
C ARG A 142 -15.04 -2.26 3.55
N TYR A 143 -16.09 -1.57 3.16
CA TYR A 143 -16.79 -1.74 1.91
C TYR A 143 -16.76 -0.42 1.14
N LEU A 144 -16.45 -0.48 -0.15
CA LEU A 144 -16.57 0.63 -1.07
C LEU A 144 -17.34 0.20 -2.32
N ARG A 145 -18.31 1.01 -2.74
CA ARG A 145 -18.90 0.98 -4.08
C ARG A 145 -18.27 2.08 -4.92
N LEU A 146 -17.71 1.68 -6.05
CA LEU A 146 -17.02 2.54 -6.99
C LEU A 146 -17.77 2.57 -8.32
N LEU A 147 -18.06 3.75 -8.84
CA LEU A 147 -18.62 3.95 -10.18
C LEU A 147 -17.78 4.99 -10.94
N PRO A 148 -17.79 4.96 -12.29
CA PRO A 148 -17.22 6.05 -13.08
C PRO A 148 -17.86 7.38 -12.66
N ASP A 149 -17.02 8.34 -12.27
CA ASP A 149 -17.45 9.68 -11.93
C ASP A 149 -17.71 10.48 -13.22
N PRO A 150 -18.93 10.98 -13.49
CA PRO A 150 -19.21 11.73 -14.71
C PRO A 150 -18.32 12.97 -14.90
N GLY A 151 -17.79 13.54 -13.81
CA GLY A 151 -16.91 14.70 -13.81
C GLY A 151 -15.42 14.37 -13.93
N SER A 152 -15.02 13.09 -13.90
CA SER A 152 -13.61 12.69 -14.01
C SER A 152 -13.43 11.39 -14.80
N ARG A 153 -12.27 11.20 -15.43
CA ARG A 153 -11.95 9.90 -16.07
C ARG A 153 -11.56 8.81 -15.05
N ARG A 154 -12.10 8.86 -13.84
CA ARG A 154 -11.69 8.02 -12.70
C ARG A 154 -12.90 7.43 -11.99
N LEU A 155 -12.66 6.39 -11.22
CA LEU A 155 -13.64 5.88 -10.26
C LEU A 155 -13.84 6.87 -9.11
N GLY A 156 -15.12 7.11 -8.79
CA GLY A 156 -15.57 7.83 -7.61
C GLY A 156 -16.26 6.88 -6.62
N ILE A 157 -16.19 7.22 -5.33
CA ILE A 157 -16.87 6.48 -4.25
C ILE A 157 -18.32 6.96 -4.22
N VAL A 158 -19.26 6.06 -4.46
CA VAL A 158 -20.72 6.38 -4.42
C VAL A 158 -21.41 5.84 -3.18
N ASP A 159 -20.80 4.87 -2.52
CA ASP A 159 -21.27 4.30 -1.26
C ASP A 159 -20.07 3.67 -0.53
N TYR A 160 -20.04 3.76 0.80
CA TYR A 160 -18.98 3.19 1.62
C TYR A 160 -19.48 2.86 3.02
N SER A 161 -18.89 1.84 3.63
CA SER A 161 -19.16 1.45 5.01
C SER A 161 -17.90 0.89 5.67
N SER A 162 -17.85 0.93 6.99
CA SER A 162 -16.78 0.30 7.77
C SER A 162 -17.33 -0.29 9.06
N ASN A 163 -16.92 -1.50 9.40
CA ASN A 163 -17.22 -2.07 10.70
C ASN A 163 -16.02 -1.81 11.62
N GLY A 164 -16.25 -1.05 12.70
CA GLY A 164 -15.22 -0.67 13.67
C GLY A 164 -15.26 -1.46 14.98
N ASP A 165 -16.44 -1.90 15.41
CA ASP A 165 -16.61 -2.35 16.81
C ASP A 165 -16.75 -3.87 16.97
N CYS A 166 -16.89 -4.62 15.87
CA CYS A 166 -16.98 -6.09 15.91
C CYS A 166 -15.71 -6.71 15.34
N ALA A 167 -14.95 -7.43 16.18
CA ALA A 167 -13.80 -8.21 15.76
C ALA A 167 -14.17 -9.42 14.88
N ALA A 168 -15.44 -9.83 14.88
CA ALA A 168 -15.90 -10.93 14.03
C ALA A 168 -15.75 -10.53 12.55
N GLY A 169 -14.95 -11.30 11.80
CA GLY A 169 -14.68 -11.04 10.38
C GLY A 169 -13.47 -10.17 10.09
N THR A 170 -12.62 -9.84 11.08
CA THR A 170 -11.34 -9.15 10.86
C THR A 170 -10.14 -10.09 10.98
N GLY A 171 -8.96 -9.64 10.51
CA GLY A 171 -7.72 -10.40 10.62
C GLY A 171 -7.29 -10.68 12.06
N ALA A 172 -7.60 -9.81 13.03
CA ALA A 172 -7.27 -10.02 14.44
C ALA A 172 -8.02 -11.22 15.03
N PHE A 173 -9.26 -11.48 14.59
CA PHE A 173 -9.97 -12.69 15.00
C PHE A 173 -9.27 -13.95 14.49
N LEU A 174 -8.81 -13.94 13.24
CA LEU A 174 -8.04 -15.05 12.67
C LEU A 174 -6.69 -15.23 13.38
N ASP A 175 -5.95 -14.16 13.63
CA ASP A 175 -4.70 -14.17 14.42
C ASP A 175 -4.94 -14.81 15.79
N GLN A 176 -6.03 -14.45 16.48
CA GLN A 176 -6.39 -15.00 17.79
C GLN A 176 -6.77 -16.48 17.74
N GLN A 177 -7.53 -16.93 16.72
CA GLN A 177 -7.88 -18.34 16.58
C GLN A 177 -6.66 -19.19 16.20
N ALA A 178 -5.81 -18.69 15.29
CA ALA A 178 -4.56 -19.33 14.89
C ALA A 178 -3.67 -19.60 16.12
N ALA A 179 -3.45 -18.55 16.92
CA ALA A 179 -2.61 -18.63 18.11
C ALA A 179 -3.16 -19.61 19.15
N ARG A 180 -4.48 -19.66 19.36
CA ARG A 180 -5.12 -20.64 20.26
C ARG A 180 -4.93 -22.09 19.82
N LEU A 181 -4.90 -22.31 18.50
CA LEU A 181 -4.69 -23.62 17.89
C LEU A 181 -3.20 -23.94 17.64
N GLN A 182 -2.29 -23.05 18.08
CA GLN A 182 -0.85 -23.16 17.87
C GLN A 182 -0.43 -23.25 16.39
N TYR A 183 -1.17 -22.57 15.51
CA TYR A 183 -0.84 -22.41 14.10
C TYR A 183 -0.39 -20.98 13.79
N ALA A 184 0.39 -20.81 12.72
CA ALA A 184 0.57 -19.49 12.12
C ALA A 184 -0.71 -19.11 11.36
N VAL A 185 -1.06 -17.82 11.32
CA VAL A 185 -2.25 -17.34 10.60
C VAL A 185 -2.14 -17.62 9.10
N GLU A 186 -0.91 -17.59 8.58
CA GLU A 186 -0.57 -17.88 7.19
C GLU A 186 -0.89 -19.33 6.79
N ASP A 187 -0.92 -20.25 7.76
CA ASP A 187 -1.16 -21.68 7.52
C ASP A 187 -2.65 -22.02 7.49
N ILE A 188 -3.53 -21.18 8.06
CA ILE A 188 -4.97 -21.46 8.21
C ILE A 188 -5.61 -21.83 6.87
N ALA A 189 -5.30 -21.09 5.80
CA ALA A 189 -5.92 -21.32 4.50
C ALA A 189 -5.61 -22.72 3.97
N THR A 190 -4.35 -23.15 4.08
CA THR A 190 -3.90 -24.48 3.64
C THR A 190 -4.51 -25.58 4.50
N ILE A 191 -4.53 -25.40 5.83
CA ILE A 191 -5.08 -26.39 6.77
C ILE A 191 -6.57 -26.64 6.52
N VAL A 192 -7.34 -25.57 6.27
CA VAL A 192 -8.79 -25.68 6.05
C VAL A 192 -9.12 -26.25 4.66
N ALA A 193 -8.25 -26.05 3.68
CA ALA A 193 -8.47 -26.51 2.30
C ALA A 193 -8.34 -28.04 2.14
N GLY A 194 -7.66 -28.73 3.06
CA GLY A 194 -7.45 -30.19 3.03
C GLY A 194 -6.20 -30.57 2.26
#